data_AF-A0A653D241-F1
#
_entry.id   AF-A0A653D241-F1
#
_cell.length_a   1.000
_cell.length_b   1.000
_cell.length_c   1.000
_cell.angle_alpha   90.00
_cell.angle_beta   90.00
_cell.angle_gamma   90.00
#
_symmetry.space_group_name_H-M   'P 1'
#
loop_
_entity.id
_entity.type
_entity.pdbx_description
1 polymer ?
#
loop_
_entity_poly.entity_id
_entity_poly.type
_entity_poly.pdbx_seq_one_letter_code
_entity_poly.pdbx_strand_id
1 'polypeptide(L)'
;MTYECADCTCQTKFTRHMLKHPGTAHNSNRRCLQCDILFTRKSYLDEHIVRKHPNSASSVSNKIHKCAYCTYQTVIKTNFVSHMLKHPETAVKSKFSTCVHCNASFKSKRSLDDHIVRKHPDFLGSISTKIYECTHCTFKTVKK
;
A
#
# COMPACT_ATOMS: atom_id res chain seq x y z
N MET A 1 3.38 32.78 -22.39
CA MET A 1 2.48 32.01 -23.27
C MET A 1 1.87 30.90 -22.44
N THR A 2 0.59 31.03 -22.10
CA THR A 2 -0.19 30.00 -21.41
C THR A 2 -0.60 28.94 -22.43
N TYR A 3 -0.21 27.69 -22.20
CA TYR A 3 -0.73 26.56 -22.96
C TYR A 3 -1.76 25.84 -22.09
N GLU A 4 -3.02 25.98 -22.48
CA GLU A 4 -4.13 25.21 -21.94
C GLU A 4 -4.18 23.87 -22.66
N CYS A 5 -4.06 22.76 -21.92
CA CYS A 5 -4.33 21.43 -22.46
C CYS A 5 -5.70 20.97 -21.93
N ALA A 6 -6.70 21.02 -22.81
CA ALA A 6 -8.09 20.74 -22.50
C ALA A 6 -8.47 19.25 -22.43
N ASP A 7 -7.58 18.31 -22.73
CA ASP A 7 -7.98 16.90 -22.75
C ASP A 7 -6.77 15.97 -22.51
N CYS A 8 -6.69 15.32 -21.35
CA CYS A 8 -5.71 14.25 -21.11
C CYS A 8 -6.15 13.30 -19.99
N THR A 9 -6.85 12.24 -20.40
CA THR A 9 -7.38 11.12 -19.59
C THR A 9 -6.33 10.02 -19.31
N CYS A 10 -5.13 10.35 -18.80
CA CYS A 10 -4.10 9.32 -18.50
C CYS A 10 -3.27 9.61 -17.23
N GLN A 11 -3.60 8.96 -16.12
CA GLN A 11 -3.24 9.38 -14.75
C GLN A 11 -1.99 8.73 -14.12
N THR A 12 -1.28 7.80 -14.77
CA THR A 12 -0.34 6.92 -14.03
C THR A 12 1.12 6.90 -14.49
N LYS A 13 1.45 7.24 -15.75
CA LYS A 13 2.86 7.32 -16.19
C LYS A 13 3.43 8.73 -16.24
N PHE A 14 2.55 9.73 -16.14
CA PHE A 14 2.87 11.16 -16.22
C PHE A 14 3.65 11.66 -14.99
N THR A 15 3.33 11.19 -13.79
CA THR A 15 3.87 11.70 -12.51
C THR A 15 5.39 11.53 -12.36
N ARG A 16 6.01 10.53 -13.00
CA ARG A 16 7.47 10.33 -12.95
C ARG A 16 8.23 11.18 -13.96
N HIS A 17 7.60 11.54 -15.07
CA HIS A 17 8.20 12.39 -16.10
C HIS A 17 8.15 13.87 -15.72
N MET A 18 7.08 14.28 -15.04
CA MET A 18 6.84 15.67 -14.63
C MET A 18 7.78 16.19 -13.54
N LEU A 19 8.60 15.33 -12.92
CA LEU A 19 9.68 15.75 -12.02
C LEU A 19 10.81 16.51 -12.74
N LYS A 20 10.85 16.47 -14.08
CA LYS A 20 11.83 17.20 -14.91
C LYS A 20 11.37 18.60 -15.33
N HIS A 21 10.15 19.02 -14.97
CA HIS A 21 9.61 20.33 -15.35
C HIS A 21 9.22 21.13 -14.10
N PRO A 22 10.06 22.08 -13.65
CA PRO A 22 9.73 23.00 -12.57
C PRO A 22 8.78 24.09 -13.13
N GLY A 23 7.47 23.90 -12.98
CA GLY A 23 6.49 24.92 -13.39
C GLY A 23 5.06 24.44 -13.56
N THR A 24 4.81 23.14 -13.65
CA THR A 24 3.46 22.58 -13.79
C THR A 24 3.08 21.75 -12.57
N ALA A 25 2.88 22.44 -11.44
CA ALA A 25 2.22 21.82 -10.30
C ALA A 25 0.73 21.72 -10.61
N HIS A 26 0.32 20.63 -11.27
CA HIS A 26 -1.07 20.20 -11.16
C HIS A 26 -1.27 19.71 -9.72
N ASN A 27 -1.46 20.65 -8.81
CA ASN A 27 -1.47 20.45 -7.37
C ASN A 27 -2.79 19.80 -6.96
N SER A 28 -2.93 18.53 -7.27
CA SER A 28 -3.98 17.66 -6.74
C SER A 28 -3.67 17.20 -5.31
N ASN A 29 -2.79 17.91 -4.58
CA ASN A 29 -2.54 17.58 -3.18
C ASN A 29 -3.72 18.06 -2.36
N ARG A 30 -4.19 17.19 -1.47
CA ARG A 30 -5.23 17.55 -0.51
C ARG A 30 -4.55 18.03 0.76
N ARG A 31 -4.97 19.20 1.22
CA ARG A 31 -4.45 19.87 2.40
C ARG A 31 -5.23 19.47 3.64
N CYS A 32 -4.53 19.27 4.76
CA CYS A 32 -5.16 19.20 6.07
C CYS A 32 -5.54 20.60 6.55
N LEU A 33 -6.80 20.84 6.89
CA LEU A 33 -7.27 22.17 7.33
C LEU A 33 -6.86 22.52 8.77
N GLN A 34 -6.26 21.58 9.52
CA GLN A 34 -5.82 21.79 10.90
C GLN A 34 -4.33 22.10 11.03
N CYS A 35 -3.51 21.69 10.05
CA CYS A 35 -2.06 21.86 10.11
C CYS A 35 -1.40 22.12 8.75
N ASP A 36 -2.21 22.37 7.72
CA ASP A 36 -1.80 22.68 6.34
C ASP A 36 -0.89 21.67 5.62
N ILE A 37 -0.63 20.50 6.22
CA ILE A 37 0.16 19.42 5.60
C ILE A 37 -0.53 18.95 4.32
N LEU A 38 0.28 18.80 3.27
CA LEU A 38 -0.17 18.37 1.95
C LEU A 38 0.00 16.86 1.78
N PHE A 39 -1.03 16.23 1.21
CA PHE A 39 -1.05 14.80 0.92
C PHE A 39 -1.38 14.57 -0.55
N THR A 40 -0.63 13.65 -1.17
CA THR A 40 -0.84 13.26 -2.57
C THR A 40 -2.09 12.39 -2.77
N ARG A 41 -2.64 11.79 -1.70
CA ARG A 41 -3.87 10.98 -1.74
C ARG A 41 -4.79 11.30 -0.58
N LYS A 42 -6.10 11.28 -0.85
CA LYS A 42 -7.13 11.50 0.18
C LYS A 42 -7.07 10.47 1.30
N SER A 43 -6.79 9.20 1.01
CA SER A 43 -6.68 8.16 2.03
C SER A 43 -5.57 8.44 3.06
N TYR A 44 -4.48 9.09 2.64
CA TYR A 44 -3.40 9.47 3.56
C TYR A 44 -3.73 10.72 4.37
N LEU A 45 -4.43 11.69 3.77
CA LEU A 45 -4.99 12.83 4.53
C LEU A 45 -5.99 12.35 5.59
N ASP A 46 -6.91 11.47 5.21
CA ASP A 46 -7.91 10.92 6.12
C ASP A 46 -7.25 10.11 7.25
N GLU A 47 -6.22 9.30 6.98
CA GLU A 47 -5.41 8.61 8.00
C GLU A 47 -4.69 9.60 8.93
N HIS A 48 -4.11 10.66 8.36
CA HIS A 48 -3.48 11.72 9.14
C HIS A 48 -4.47 12.38 10.10
N ILE A 49 -5.67 12.73 9.62
CA ILE A 49 -6.72 13.31 10.46
C ILE A 49 -7.11 12.35 11.59
N VAL A 50 -7.36 11.08 11.30
CA VAL A 50 -7.72 10.08 12.32
C VAL A 50 -6.66 9.95 13.42
N ARG A 51 -5.38 10.08 13.09
CA ARG A 51 -4.26 9.89 14.03
C ARG A 51 -3.82 11.15 14.76
N LYS A 52 -3.83 12.30 14.09
CA LYS A 52 -3.26 13.55 14.60
C LYS A 52 -4.32 14.58 14.98
N HIS A 53 -5.52 14.46 14.42
CA HIS A 53 -6.64 15.36 14.67
C HIS A 53 -7.93 14.55 14.94
N PRO A 54 -7.97 13.72 16.01
CA PRO A 54 -9.11 12.86 16.30
C PRO A 54 -10.43 13.63 16.45
N ASN A 55 -10.38 14.88 16.94
CA ASN A 55 -11.52 15.79 17.04
C ASN A 55 -12.10 16.20 15.68
N SER A 56 -11.31 16.07 14.61
CA SER A 56 -11.71 16.37 13.24
C SER A 56 -12.04 15.11 12.42
N ALA A 57 -12.15 13.95 13.08
CA ALA A 57 -12.47 12.68 12.40
C ALA A 57 -13.82 12.71 11.65
N SER A 58 -14.74 13.63 12.00
CA SER A 58 -15.99 13.85 11.27
C SER A 58 -15.79 14.34 9.81
N SER A 59 -14.63 14.91 9.50
CA SER A 59 -14.27 15.34 8.13
C SER A 59 -13.70 14.20 7.26
N VAL A 60 -13.50 13.02 7.86
CA VAL A 60 -12.99 11.84 7.18
C VAL A 60 -14.11 11.19 6.36
N SER A 61 -13.87 11.01 5.07
CA SER A 61 -14.86 10.43 4.15
C SER A 61 -14.61 8.94 3.91
N ASN A 62 -13.37 8.45 4.11
CA ASN A 62 -13.11 7.02 4.07
C ASN A 62 -13.67 6.30 5.30
N LYS A 63 -14.09 5.06 5.11
CA LYS A 63 -14.53 4.20 6.23
C LYS A 63 -13.39 4.02 7.23
N ILE A 64 -13.65 4.34 8.50
CA ILE A 64 -12.74 4.10 9.60
C ILE A 64 -12.91 2.65 10.08
N HIS A 65 -11.83 1.89 10.08
CA HIS A 65 -11.76 0.56 10.67
C HIS A 65 -11.32 0.68 12.13
N LYS A 66 -12.24 0.47 13.06
CA LYS A 66 -11.99 0.47 14.50
C LYS A 66 -11.70 -0.95 14.98
N CYS A 67 -10.68 -1.11 15.80
CA CYS A 67 -10.41 -2.37 16.46
C CYS A 67 -11.45 -2.59 17.56
N ALA A 68 -11.93 -3.83 17.69
CA ALA A 68 -12.87 -4.19 18.75
C ALA A 68 -12.18 -4.42 20.11
N TYR A 69 -10.87 -4.63 20.10
CA TYR A 69 -10.09 -5.07 21.27
C TYR A 69 -9.21 -3.97 21.87
N CYS A 70 -9.06 -2.84 21.17
CA CYS A 70 -8.29 -1.70 21.65
C CYS A 70 -8.74 -0.41 20.97
N THR A 71 -8.15 0.72 21.36
CA THR A 71 -8.46 2.05 20.81
C THR A 71 -7.90 2.31 19.42
N TYR A 72 -7.24 1.33 18.79
CA TYR A 72 -6.66 1.49 17.46
C TYR A 72 -7.74 1.65 16.40
N GLN A 73 -7.55 2.63 15.53
CA GLN A 73 -8.39 2.89 14.38
C GLN A 73 -7.56 3.38 13.19
N THR A 74 -7.98 3.05 11.98
CA THR A 74 -7.29 3.43 10.73
C THR A 74 -8.27 3.41 9.57
N VAL A 75 -8.06 4.27 8.56
CA VAL A 75 -8.82 4.22 7.30
C VAL A 75 -8.19 3.27 6.28
N ILE A 76 -6.99 2.76 6.55
CA ILE A 76 -6.25 1.89 5.63
C ILE A 76 -6.50 0.42 6.00
N LYS A 77 -7.26 -0.28 5.17
CA LYS A 77 -7.62 -1.70 5.39
C LYS A 77 -6.41 -2.60 5.63
N THR A 78 -5.31 -2.46 4.87
CA THR A 78 -4.11 -3.29 5.08
C THR A 78 -3.46 -3.06 6.44
N ASN A 79 -3.47 -1.81 6.93
CA ASN A 79 -2.98 -1.47 8.26
C ASN A 79 -3.90 -2.03 9.34
N PHE A 80 -5.22 -1.96 9.14
CA PHE A 80 -6.19 -2.55 10.06
C PHE A 80 -5.96 -4.05 10.20
N VAL A 81 -5.85 -4.76 9.08
CA VAL A 81 -5.69 -6.20 9.13
C VAL A 81 -4.31 -6.59 9.71
N SER A 82 -3.24 -5.89 9.34
CA SER A 82 -1.94 -6.10 9.97
C SER A 82 -1.95 -5.82 11.48
N HIS A 83 -2.75 -4.85 11.92
CA HIS A 83 -2.95 -4.57 13.34
C HIS A 83 -3.68 -5.71 14.04
N MET A 84 -4.73 -6.27 13.42
CA MET A 84 -5.47 -7.40 14.00
C MET A 84 -4.59 -8.62 14.27
N LEU A 85 -3.53 -8.85 13.48
CA LEU A 85 -2.55 -9.91 13.76
C LEU A 85 -1.85 -9.79 15.12
N LYS A 86 -1.84 -8.60 15.74
CA LYS A 86 -1.31 -8.40 17.10
C LYS A 86 -2.27 -8.87 18.20
N HIS A 87 -3.54 -9.07 17.85
CA HIS A 87 -4.55 -9.59 18.77
C HIS A 87 -4.63 -11.12 18.59
N PRO A 88 -4.17 -11.91 19.58
CA PRO A 88 -4.07 -13.37 19.45
C PRO A 88 -5.43 -14.03 19.19
N GLU A 89 -6.51 -13.42 19.67
CA GLU A 89 -7.89 -13.86 19.45
C GLU A 89 -8.40 -13.73 18.00
N THR A 90 -7.69 -12.98 17.14
CA THR A 90 -8.12 -12.75 15.75
C THR A 90 -7.18 -13.31 14.68
N ALA A 91 -6.04 -13.88 15.09
CA ALA A 91 -5.07 -14.51 14.20
C ALA A 91 -5.68 -15.65 13.34
N VAL A 92 -6.84 -16.18 13.73
CA VAL A 92 -7.48 -17.34 13.10
C VAL A 92 -8.33 -16.98 11.86
N LYS A 93 -8.75 -15.72 11.65
CA LYS A 93 -9.76 -15.40 10.62
C LYS A 93 -9.27 -14.72 9.34
N SER A 94 -7.98 -14.42 9.21
CA SER A 94 -7.48 -13.78 8.00
C SER A 94 -6.53 -14.71 7.25
N LYS A 95 -6.94 -15.17 6.06
CA LYS A 95 -6.17 -16.00 5.13
C LYS A 95 -4.92 -15.27 4.62
N PHE A 96 -3.97 -14.97 5.50
CA PHE A 96 -2.62 -14.59 5.10
C PHE A 96 -1.79 -15.85 4.92
N SER A 97 -0.96 -15.84 3.89
CA SER A 97 0.05 -16.88 3.70
C SER A 97 1.33 -16.38 4.36
N THR A 98 1.75 -17.05 5.43
CA THR A 98 3.01 -16.75 6.12
C THR A 98 4.16 -17.53 5.49
N CYS A 99 5.34 -16.92 5.44
CA CYS A 99 6.56 -17.59 5.02
C CYS A 99 7.07 -18.46 6.17
N VAL A 100 7.24 -19.75 5.95
CA VAL A 100 7.76 -20.67 6.98
C VAL A 100 9.25 -20.46 7.28
N HIS A 101 9.99 -19.80 6.39
CA HIS A 101 11.44 -19.59 6.52
C HIS A 101 11.81 -18.29 7.27
N CYS A 102 10.89 -17.32 7.36
CA CYS A 102 11.15 -16.05 8.04
C CYS A 102 9.94 -15.43 8.75
N ASN A 103 8.83 -16.18 8.81
CA ASN A 103 7.56 -15.78 9.42
C ASN A 103 6.95 -14.47 8.87
N ALA A 104 7.36 -14.03 7.68
CA ALA A 104 6.79 -12.85 7.03
C ALA A 104 5.37 -13.13 6.50
N SER A 105 4.43 -12.22 6.76
CA SER A 105 3.01 -12.38 6.42
C SER A 105 2.64 -11.70 5.11
N PHE A 106 1.99 -12.45 4.20
CA PHE A 106 1.62 -11.94 2.88
C PHE A 106 0.12 -12.07 2.61
N LYS A 107 -0.44 -11.01 2.00
CA LYS A 107 -1.87 -10.89 1.64
C LYS A 107 -2.36 -11.87 0.59
N SER A 108 -1.46 -12.61 -0.06
CA SER A 108 -1.79 -13.61 -1.06
C SER A 108 -0.65 -14.64 -1.19
N LYS A 109 -0.99 -15.85 -1.62
CA LYS A 109 0.02 -16.89 -1.91
C LYS A 109 1.02 -16.43 -2.97
N ARG A 110 0.58 -15.74 -4.02
CA ARG A 110 1.48 -15.22 -5.06
C ARG A 110 2.52 -14.22 -4.52
N SER A 111 2.13 -13.39 -3.56
CA SER A 111 3.08 -12.46 -2.92
C SER A 111 4.06 -13.16 -1.97
N LEU A 112 3.62 -14.26 -1.33
CA LEU A 112 4.53 -15.13 -0.57
C LEU A 112 5.52 -15.81 -1.52
N ASP A 113 5.03 -16.36 -2.63
CA ASP A 113 5.87 -17.05 -3.60
C ASP A 113 6.93 -16.11 -4.21
N ASP A 114 6.59 -14.87 -4.58
CA ASP A 114 7.57 -13.86 -5.04
C ASP A 114 8.61 -13.52 -3.95
N HIS A 115 8.19 -13.45 -2.68
CA HIS A 115 9.11 -13.26 -1.56
C HIS A 115 10.09 -14.42 -1.44
N ILE A 116 9.63 -15.67 -1.54
CA ILE A 116 10.49 -16.85 -1.48
C ILE A 116 11.51 -16.81 -2.62
N VAL A 117 11.11 -16.50 -3.86
CA VAL A 117 12.05 -16.40 -4.99
C VAL A 117 13.18 -15.40 -4.72
N ARG A 118 12.88 -14.27 -4.08
CA ARG A 118 13.85 -13.17 -3.90
C ARG A 118 14.70 -13.27 -2.65
N LYS A 119 14.16 -13.86 -1.58
CA LYS A 119 14.78 -13.86 -0.23
C LYS A 119 15.16 -15.25 0.26
N HIS A 120 14.59 -16.28 -0.34
CA HIS A 120 14.81 -17.69 0.00
C HIS A 120 15.00 -18.52 -1.29
N PRO A 121 15.98 -18.16 -2.15
CA PRO A 121 16.20 -18.82 -3.44
C PRO A 121 16.58 -20.30 -3.31
N ASP A 122 16.98 -20.76 -2.13
CA ASP A 122 17.25 -22.17 -1.83
C ASP A 122 15.96 -22.99 -1.59
N PHE A 123 14.82 -22.31 -1.41
CA PHE A 123 13.55 -22.93 -1.01
C PHE A 123 12.47 -22.86 -2.09
N LEU A 124 12.86 -22.80 -3.37
CA LEU A 124 11.94 -22.73 -4.50
C LEU A 124 11.00 -23.95 -4.61
N GLY A 125 11.36 -25.09 -4.00
CA GLY A 125 10.51 -26.28 -3.94
C GLY A 125 9.22 -26.10 -3.12
N SER A 126 9.14 -25.07 -2.28
CA SER A 126 7.93 -24.72 -1.52
C SER A 126 6.92 -23.87 -2.32
N ILE A 127 7.31 -23.43 -3.53
CA ILE A 127 6.52 -22.56 -4.39
C ILE A 127 5.60 -23.42 -5.26
N SER A 128 4.31 -23.07 -5.29
CA SER A 128 3.31 -23.75 -6.12
C SER A 128 2.99 -22.97 -7.41
N THR A 129 3.39 -21.70 -7.50
CA THR A 129 3.22 -20.89 -8.71
C THR A 129 4.35 -21.11 -9.72
N LYS A 130 4.03 -20.99 -11.01
CA LYS A 130 5.02 -21.10 -12.08
C LYS A 130 6.09 -20.02 -11.92
N ILE A 131 7.34 -20.45 -11.85
CA ILE A 131 8.52 -19.59 -11.83
C ILE A 131 8.92 -19.29 -13.28
N TYR A 132 9.15 -18.03 -13.56
CA TYR A 132 9.71 -17.53 -14.81
C TYR A 132 11.15 -17.13 -14.53
N GLU A 133 12.07 -17.72 -15.30
CA GLU A 133 13.49 -17.42 -15.23
C GLU A 133 13.92 -16.65 -16.47
N CYS A 134 14.83 -15.71 -16.28
CA CYS A 134 15.49 -15.04 -17.39
C CYS A 134 16.54 -15.97 -17.97
N THR A 135 16.53 -16.16 -19.29
CA THR A 135 17.54 -16.98 -19.99
C THR A 135 18.91 -16.30 -20.07
N HIS A 136 19.01 -15.01 -19.71
CA HIS A 136 20.21 -14.20 -19.84
C HIS A 136 20.83 -13.79 -18.49
N CYS A 137 20.17 -14.05 -17.36
CA CYS A 137 20.71 -13.75 -16.04
C CYS A 137 20.06 -14.62 -14.96
N THR A 138 20.57 -14.57 -13.72
CA THR A 138 20.06 -15.35 -12.59
C THR A 138 18.70 -14.86 -12.03
N PHE A 139 18.04 -13.93 -12.72
CA PHE A 139 16.76 -13.37 -12.28
C PHE A 139 15.64 -14.38 -12.43
N LYS A 140 14.89 -14.58 -11.35
CA LYS A 140 13.71 -15.44 -11.28
C LYS A 140 12.53 -14.66 -10.69
N THR A 141 11.32 -14.91 -11.16
CA THR A 141 10.10 -14.30 -10.62
C THR A 141 8.86 -15.17 -10.86
N VAL A 142 7.80 -14.99 -10.07
CA VAL A 142 6.48 -15.61 -10.29
C VAL A 142 5.50 -14.68 -11.03
N LYS A 143 6.01 -13.55 -11.52
CA LYS A 143 5.27 -12.56 -12.28
C LYS A 143 5.75 -12.57 -13.74
N LYS A 144 4.86 -12.96 -14.65
CA LYS A 144 5.04 -12.74 -16.08
C LYS A 144 5.13 -11.24 -16.39
#